data_AF-A0A419JU73-F1
#
_entry.id   AF-A0A419JU73-F1
#
_cell.length_a   1.000
_cell.length_b   1.000
_cell.length_c   1.000
_cell.angle_alpha   90.00
_cell.angle_beta   90.00
_cell.angle_gamma   90.00
#
_symmetry.space_group_name_H-M   'P 1'
#
loop_
_entity.id
_entity.type
_entity.pdbx_description
1 polymer ?
#
loop_
_entity_poly.entity_id
_entity_poly.type
_entity_poly.pdbx_seq_one_letter_code
_entity_poly.pdbx_strand_id
1 'polypeptide(L)'
;MLKTGKRERLELYKDRNTQVLLNKFISGEIGELEPVYDCKLGYRYPVVEAIVGDASEAEAFLNRLYEAGVLERRLYDKIIYCPECGSANISIRYCCPYCKSFDITRSALIEHVKCGYMDVEENFRKGNKLVCPKCHEELKKEDVDYRKAGVWCSCKDCGKSFDIPVTAHFCRDGHTVFTFEDAVIKDVYAYRLREEVKEEAAVGWFLIAPIRDFLVENGFEVESPAFLKGKSGANHMFDIAGYKGTKEKVTVIDLATS
;
A
#
# COMPACT_ATOMS: atom_id res chain seq x y z
N MET A 1 0.19 15.31 30.38
CA MET A 1 0.31 14.79 29.00
C MET A 1 -0.51 15.60 28.00
N LEU A 2 -1.78 15.92 28.25
CA LEU A 2 -2.64 16.71 27.32
C LEU A 2 -2.12 18.10 26.93
N LYS A 3 -1.44 18.84 27.84
CA LYS A 3 -0.90 20.18 27.54
C LYS A 3 0.31 20.17 26.61
N THR A 4 1.07 19.07 26.56
CA THR A 4 2.28 18.95 25.74
C THR A 4 1.91 18.76 24.26
N GLY A 5 0.91 17.90 23.98
CA GLY A 5 0.45 17.66 22.61
C GLY A 5 -0.24 18.86 21.95
N LYS A 6 -0.89 19.76 22.71
CA LYS A 6 -1.51 20.97 22.13
C LYS A 6 -0.47 21.97 21.62
N ARG A 7 0.65 22.13 22.32
CA ARG A 7 1.74 23.04 21.90
C ARG A 7 2.48 22.49 20.68
N GLU A 8 2.69 21.19 20.62
CA GLU A 8 3.31 20.52 19.48
C GLU A 8 2.44 20.59 18.21
N ARG A 9 1.12 20.39 18.35
CA ARG A 9 0.15 20.61 17.26
C ARG A 9 0.18 22.04 16.71
N LEU A 10 0.25 23.04 17.59
CA LEU A 10 0.31 24.45 17.18
C LEU A 10 1.56 24.79 16.35
N GLU A 11 2.71 24.17 16.63
CA GLU A 11 3.89 24.36 15.79
C GLU A 11 3.75 23.63 14.45
N LEU A 12 3.15 22.43 14.43
CA LEU A 12 2.85 21.72 13.18
C LEU A 12 1.84 22.46 12.32
N TYR A 13 0.86 23.16 12.90
CA TYR A 13 -0.07 23.97 12.12
C TYR A 13 0.59 25.18 11.44
N LYS A 14 1.81 25.59 11.83
CA LYS A 14 2.58 26.63 11.12
C LYS A 14 3.40 26.06 9.96
N ASP A 15 3.57 24.73 9.90
CA ASP A 15 4.30 24.09 8.83
C ASP A 15 3.49 24.13 7.53
N ARG A 16 4.13 24.61 6.46
CA ARG A 16 3.53 24.77 5.13
C ARG A 16 2.88 23.47 4.65
N ASN A 17 3.59 22.35 4.76
CA ASN A 17 3.14 21.08 4.22
C ASN A 17 1.94 20.55 5.01
N THR A 18 1.96 20.73 6.32
CA THR A 18 0.85 20.41 7.22
C THR A 18 -0.39 21.19 6.86
N GLN A 19 -0.30 22.51 6.66
CA GLN A 19 -1.46 23.32 6.28
C GLN A 19 -2.06 22.91 4.94
N VAL A 20 -1.22 22.62 3.94
CA VAL A 20 -1.70 22.16 2.63
C VAL A 20 -2.46 20.84 2.77
N LEU A 21 -1.93 19.88 3.54
CA LEU A 21 -2.62 18.60 3.76
C LEU A 21 -3.93 18.78 4.54
N LEU A 22 -3.93 19.57 5.62
CA LEU A 22 -5.13 19.84 6.42
C LEU A 22 -6.23 20.49 5.58
N ASN A 23 -5.87 21.45 4.73
CA ASN A 23 -6.82 22.11 3.85
C ASN A 23 -7.52 21.12 2.90
N LYS A 24 -6.79 20.11 2.39
CA LYS A 24 -7.39 19.04 1.56
C LYS A 24 -8.40 18.19 2.33
N PHE A 25 -8.14 17.91 3.61
CA PHE A 25 -9.10 17.21 4.47
C PHE A 25 -10.34 18.07 4.77
N ILE A 26 -10.15 19.34 5.13
CA ILE A 26 -11.24 20.21 5.59
C ILE A 26 -12.14 20.66 4.44
N SER A 27 -11.56 20.95 3.26
CA SER A 27 -12.32 21.27 2.05
C SER A 27 -13.13 20.09 1.50
N GLY A 28 -12.92 18.87 2.05
CA GLY A 28 -13.57 17.65 1.58
C GLY A 28 -12.96 17.07 0.30
N GLU A 29 -11.84 17.62 -0.20
CA GLU A 29 -11.09 17.01 -1.30
C GLU A 29 -10.64 15.59 -0.94
N ILE A 30 -10.33 15.36 0.35
CA ILE A 30 -9.91 14.07 0.89
C ILE A 30 -10.70 13.77 2.15
N GLY A 31 -11.47 12.68 2.16
CA GLY A 31 -12.09 12.16 3.38
C GLY A 31 -11.15 11.25 4.18
N GLU A 32 -10.46 10.36 3.48
CA GLU A 32 -9.45 9.45 4.00
C GLU A 32 -8.30 9.38 3.00
N LEU A 33 -7.09 9.41 3.51
CA LEU A 33 -5.88 9.25 2.72
C LEU A 33 -5.52 7.75 2.69
N GLU A 34 -5.90 7.08 1.61
CA GLU A 34 -5.51 5.69 1.34
C GLU A 34 -4.22 5.63 0.50
N PRO A 35 -3.36 4.63 0.74
CA PRO A 35 -2.15 4.42 -0.05
C PRO A 35 -2.49 3.81 -1.41
N VAL A 36 -1.65 4.07 -2.41
CA VAL A 36 -1.75 3.51 -3.76
C VAL A 36 -0.62 2.49 -3.96
N TYR A 37 -0.95 1.29 -4.43
CA TYR A 37 0.05 0.24 -4.68
C TYR A 37 0.73 0.39 -6.04
N ASP A 38 2.05 0.37 -6.04
CA ASP A 38 2.91 0.24 -7.22
C ASP A 38 3.73 -1.06 -7.13
N CYS A 39 3.79 -1.83 -8.22
CA CYS A 39 4.43 -3.15 -8.22
C CYS A 39 5.97 -3.11 -8.06
N LYS A 40 6.61 -1.96 -8.29
CA LYS A 40 8.06 -1.78 -8.13
C LYS A 40 8.39 -1.02 -6.86
N LEU A 41 7.66 0.06 -6.60
CA LEU A 41 7.93 0.99 -5.51
C LEU A 41 7.21 0.60 -4.20
N GLY A 42 6.22 -0.28 -4.28
CA GLY A 42 5.36 -0.62 -3.15
C GLY A 42 4.26 0.42 -2.95
N TYR A 43 3.83 0.59 -1.70
CA TYR A 43 2.77 1.55 -1.38
C TYR A 43 3.27 2.99 -1.35
N ARG A 44 2.44 3.89 -1.88
CA ARG A 44 2.73 5.31 -2.07
C ARG A 44 1.59 6.18 -1.59
N TYR A 45 1.88 7.45 -1.32
CA TYR A 45 0.86 8.46 -1.02
C TYR A 45 0.98 9.63 -2.00
N PRO A 46 0.54 9.49 -3.26
CA PRO A 46 0.80 10.49 -4.30
C PRO A 46 0.39 11.92 -3.92
N VAL A 47 -0.72 12.07 -3.21
CA VAL A 47 -1.18 13.36 -2.67
C VAL A 47 -0.14 13.98 -1.73
N VAL A 48 0.38 13.19 -0.80
CA VAL A 48 1.34 13.68 0.21
C VAL A 48 2.71 13.88 -0.42
N GLU A 49 3.13 12.98 -1.31
CA GLU A 49 4.36 13.11 -2.08
C GLU A 49 4.39 14.40 -2.89
N ALA A 50 3.25 14.82 -3.47
CA ALA A 50 3.13 16.11 -4.16
C ALA A 50 3.28 17.32 -3.22
N ILE A 51 3.05 17.14 -1.91
CA ILE A 51 3.17 18.20 -0.90
C ILE A 51 4.61 18.27 -0.37
N VAL A 52 5.20 17.13 -0.01
CA VAL A 52 6.53 17.09 0.64
C VAL A 52 7.69 17.00 -0.35
N GLY A 53 7.47 16.41 -1.52
CA GLY A 53 8.44 16.34 -2.62
C GLY A 53 8.87 14.90 -2.98
N ASP A 54 8.92 13.98 -2.02
CA ASP A 54 9.27 12.58 -2.26
C ASP A 54 8.54 11.57 -1.36
N ALA A 55 8.65 10.28 -1.71
CA ALA A 55 7.98 9.18 -1.02
C ALA A 55 8.54 8.86 0.37
N SER A 56 9.86 9.05 0.57
CA SER A 56 10.49 8.78 1.86
C SER A 56 10.09 9.82 2.91
N GLU A 57 9.96 11.07 2.49
CA GLU A 57 9.48 12.16 3.32
C GLU A 57 7.98 12.04 3.62
N ALA A 58 7.19 11.45 2.70
CA ALA A 58 5.75 11.28 2.88
C ALA A 58 5.42 10.39 4.09
N GLU A 59 6.08 9.24 4.23
CA GLU A 59 5.87 8.34 5.37
C GLU A 59 6.29 9.00 6.70
N ALA A 60 7.45 9.65 6.72
CA ALA A 60 7.94 10.37 7.90
C ALA A 60 7.00 11.53 8.30
N PHE A 61 6.48 12.25 7.32
CA PHE A 61 5.53 13.34 7.53
C PHE A 61 4.20 12.84 8.10
N LEU A 62 3.60 11.80 7.53
CA LEU A 62 2.37 11.21 8.03
C LEU A 62 2.52 10.64 9.44
N ASN A 63 3.66 9.99 9.73
CA ASN A 63 3.95 9.49 11.07
C ASN A 63 4.09 10.63 12.08
N ARG A 64 4.75 11.75 11.74
CA ARG A 64 4.81 12.93 12.62
C ARG A 64 3.42 13.48 12.94
N LEU A 65 2.54 13.59 11.95
CA LEU A 65 1.17 14.08 12.16
C LEU A 65 0.32 13.10 12.99
N TYR A 66 0.51 11.80 12.81
CA TYR A 66 -0.12 10.79 13.65
C TYR A 66 0.34 10.86 15.12
N GLU A 67 1.65 10.90 15.36
CA GLU A 67 2.23 10.97 16.72
C GLU A 67 1.82 12.25 17.46
N ALA A 68 1.69 13.37 16.73
CA ALA A 68 1.18 14.61 17.29
C ALA A 68 -0.33 14.63 17.53
N GLY A 69 -1.05 13.55 17.17
CA GLY A 69 -2.51 13.47 17.30
C GLY A 69 -3.25 14.42 16.37
N VAL A 70 -2.66 14.76 15.21
CA VAL A 70 -3.35 15.45 14.12
C VAL A 70 -4.17 14.44 13.32
N LEU A 71 -3.53 13.33 12.94
CA LEU A 71 -4.15 12.24 12.21
C LEU A 71 -4.47 11.06 13.15
N GLU A 72 -5.49 10.30 12.77
CA GLU A 72 -5.67 8.92 13.18
C GLU A 72 -5.33 8.01 12.00
N ARG A 73 -4.97 6.76 12.31
CA ARG A 73 -4.60 5.79 11.28
C ARG A 73 -5.21 4.42 11.56
N ARG A 74 -5.54 3.69 10.50
CA ARG A 74 -5.92 2.27 10.53
C ARG A 74 -4.94 1.45 9.70
N LEU A 75 -4.66 0.23 10.12
CA LEU A 75 -3.89 -0.71 9.30
C LEU A 75 -4.66 -0.94 8.00
N TYR A 76 -4.00 -0.67 6.88
CA TYR A 76 -4.54 -0.84 5.53
C TYR A 76 -4.01 -2.14 4.91
N ASP A 77 -2.70 -2.34 4.96
CA ASP A 77 -2.05 -3.55 4.44
C ASP A 77 -0.69 -3.82 5.12
N LYS A 78 -0.05 -4.94 4.80
CA LYS A 78 1.33 -5.27 5.13
C LYS A 78 2.09 -5.63 3.85
N ILE A 79 3.18 -4.92 3.58
CA ILE A 79 4.00 -5.14 2.39
C ILE A 79 5.33 -5.80 2.76
N ILE A 80 5.81 -6.67 1.88
CA ILE A 80 7.09 -7.36 2.01
C ILE A 80 8.14 -6.63 1.18
N TYR A 81 9.28 -6.34 1.81
CA TYR A 81 10.47 -5.81 1.17
C TYR A 81 11.60 -6.83 1.19
N CYS A 82 12.42 -6.79 0.15
CA CYS A 82 13.66 -7.57 0.07
C CYS A 82 14.61 -7.14 1.19
N PRO A 83 15.13 -8.07 2.02
CA PRO A 83 16.06 -7.73 3.08
C PRO A 83 17.41 -7.22 2.55
N GLU A 84 17.80 -7.59 1.33
CA GLU A 84 19.10 -7.21 0.77
C GLU A 84 19.09 -5.86 0.03
N CYS A 85 18.07 -5.61 -0.80
CA CYS A 85 18.03 -4.40 -1.65
C CYS A 85 16.88 -3.44 -1.32
N GLY A 86 15.99 -3.79 -0.39
CA GLY A 86 14.86 -2.94 0.00
C GLY A 86 13.77 -2.79 -1.08
N SER A 87 13.80 -3.56 -2.16
CA SER A 87 12.76 -3.55 -3.21
C SER A 87 11.45 -4.20 -2.72
N ALA A 88 10.31 -3.63 -3.13
CA ALA A 88 8.97 -4.20 -2.95
C ALA A 88 8.54 -5.15 -4.08
N ASN A 89 9.34 -5.28 -5.14
CA ASN A 89 9.05 -6.12 -6.30
C ASN A 89 9.32 -7.60 -6.00
N ILE A 90 8.46 -8.18 -5.16
CA ILE A 90 8.59 -9.53 -4.62
C ILE A 90 7.56 -10.46 -5.25
N SER A 91 8.00 -11.63 -5.67
CA SER A 91 7.12 -12.71 -6.12
C SER A 91 7.29 -13.95 -5.26
N ILE A 92 6.26 -14.79 -5.20
CA ILE A 92 6.31 -16.06 -4.47
C ILE A 92 6.86 -17.16 -5.39
N ARG A 93 7.70 -18.04 -4.84
CA ARG A 93 8.13 -19.30 -5.45
C ARG A 93 7.70 -20.47 -4.57
N TYR A 94 7.10 -21.48 -5.20
CA TYR A 94 6.90 -22.78 -4.57
C TYR A 94 8.13 -23.64 -4.81
N CYS A 95 8.71 -24.15 -3.73
CA CYS A 95 9.98 -24.85 -3.75
C CYS A 95 9.88 -26.23 -3.11
N CYS A 96 10.80 -27.11 -3.50
CA CYS A 96 10.98 -28.43 -2.91
C CYS A 96 11.38 -28.30 -1.43
N PRO A 97 10.69 -28.98 -0.50
CA PRO A 97 11.02 -28.93 0.92
C PRO A 97 12.42 -29.45 1.22
N TYR A 98 12.93 -30.39 0.39
CA TYR A 98 14.17 -31.11 0.62
C TYR A 98 15.43 -30.41 0.09
N CYS A 99 15.37 -29.79 -1.09
CA CYS A 99 16.54 -29.15 -1.72
C CYS A 99 16.33 -27.66 -2.03
N LYS A 100 15.15 -27.10 -1.71
CA LYS A 100 14.76 -25.70 -1.96
C LYS A 100 14.72 -25.26 -3.43
N SER A 101 14.91 -26.18 -4.38
CA SER A 101 14.70 -25.92 -5.81
C SER A 101 13.26 -25.53 -6.12
N PHE A 102 13.07 -24.59 -7.03
CA PHE A 102 11.76 -24.20 -7.55
C PHE A 102 11.33 -25.02 -8.78
N ASP A 103 12.19 -25.88 -9.34
CA ASP A 103 11.85 -26.74 -10.47
C ASP A 103 11.07 -27.97 -9.97
N ILE A 104 9.79 -27.72 -9.68
CA ILE A 104 8.82 -28.70 -9.21
C ILE A 104 7.70 -28.87 -10.24
N THR A 105 7.26 -30.11 -10.43
CA THR A 105 6.10 -30.43 -11.27
C THR A 105 4.92 -30.76 -10.37
N ARG A 106 3.76 -30.16 -10.64
CA ARG A 106 2.52 -30.40 -9.92
C ARG A 106 1.63 -31.36 -10.71
N SER A 107 1.21 -32.44 -10.07
CA SER A 107 0.37 -33.50 -10.62
C SER A 107 -0.79 -33.82 -9.68
N ALA A 108 -1.83 -34.49 -10.18
CA ALA A 108 -2.90 -35.01 -9.33
C ALA A 108 -2.52 -36.40 -8.80
N LEU A 109 -2.77 -36.65 -7.51
CA LEU A 109 -2.68 -37.98 -6.94
C LEU A 109 -4.01 -38.70 -7.19
N ILE A 110 -3.98 -39.85 -7.85
CA ILE A 110 -5.16 -40.65 -8.18
C ILE A 110 -5.17 -41.92 -7.33
N GLU A 111 -6.31 -42.20 -6.71
CA GLU A 111 -6.64 -43.47 -6.06
C GLU A 111 -7.62 -44.26 -6.94
N HIS A 112 -7.27 -45.48 -7.33
CA HIS A 112 -8.22 -46.41 -7.95
C HIS A 112 -9.13 -47.02 -6.89
N VAL A 113 -10.44 -46.72 -6.93
CA VAL A 113 -11.43 -47.10 -5.90
C VAL A 113 -11.49 -48.62 -5.71
N LYS A 114 -11.41 -49.40 -6.80
CA LYS A 114 -11.59 -50.86 -6.74
C LYS A 114 -10.41 -51.60 -6.13
N CYS A 115 -9.17 -51.20 -6.44
CA CYS A 115 -7.96 -51.95 -6.03
C CYS A 115 -7.05 -51.20 -5.04
N GLY A 116 -7.41 -49.97 -4.68
CA GLY A 116 -6.72 -49.11 -3.70
C GLY A 116 -5.33 -48.63 -4.14
N TYR A 117 -4.95 -48.81 -5.41
CA TYR A 117 -3.66 -48.33 -5.90
C TYR A 117 -3.67 -46.80 -6.02
N MET A 118 -2.66 -46.15 -5.46
CA MET A 118 -2.49 -44.71 -5.46
C MET A 118 -1.18 -44.31 -6.14
N ASP A 119 -1.24 -43.34 -7.05
CA ASP A 119 -0.06 -42.82 -7.75
C ASP A 119 -0.40 -41.51 -8.47
N VAL A 120 0.60 -40.86 -9.08
CA VAL A 120 0.38 -39.65 -9.88
C VAL A 120 -0.39 -39.96 -11.18
N GLU A 121 -1.23 -39.03 -11.60
CA GLU A 121 -2.11 -39.17 -12.77
C GLU A 121 -1.37 -39.57 -14.05
N GLU A 122 -0.14 -39.10 -14.24
CA GLU A 122 0.71 -39.44 -15.37
C GLU A 122 0.96 -40.96 -15.48
N ASN A 123 1.08 -41.66 -14.36
CA ASN A 123 1.26 -43.12 -14.33
C ASN A 123 -0.03 -43.89 -14.65
N PHE A 124 -1.19 -43.23 -14.51
CA PHE A 124 -2.48 -43.78 -14.96
C PHE A 124 -2.76 -43.46 -16.43
N ARG A 125 -2.16 -42.40 -16.98
CA ARG A 125 -2.50 -41.90 -18.31
C ARG A 125 -1.89 -42.78 -19.42
N LYS A 126 -2.75 -43.40 -20.23
CA LYS A 126 -2.39 -44.11 -21.47
C LYS A 126 -3.15 -43.51 -22.65
N GLY A 127 -2.50 -42.58 -23.36
CA GLY A 127 -3.14 -41.80 -24.42
C GLY A 127 -4.26 -40.93 -23.83
N ASN A 128 -5.49 -41.10 -24.34
CA ASN A 128 -6.68 -40.35 -23.88
C ASN A 128 -7.44 -41.06 -22.75
N LYS A 129 -6.89 -42.14 -22.18
CA LYS A 129 -7.55 -42.97 -21.16
C LYS A 129 -6.75 -42.98 -19.86
N LEU A 130 -7.44 -43.16 -18.75
CA LEU A 130 -6.84 -43.51 -17.47
C LEU A 130 -6.95 -45.02 -17.27
N VAL A 131 -5.83 -45.67 -16.94
CA VAL A 131 -5.73 -47.12 -16.75
C VAL A 131 -4.90 -47.38 -15.50
N CYS A 132 -5.45 -48.14 -14.56
CA CYS A 132 -4.72 -48.49 -13.34
C CYS A 132 -3.45 -49.30 -13.68
N PRO A 133 -2.25 -48.87 -13.28
CA PRO A 133 -1.03 -49.61 -13.60
C PRO A 133 -0.92 -50.93 -12.82
N LYS A 134 -1.62 -51.08 -11.68
CA LYS A 134 -1.63 -52.30 -10.86
C LYS A 134 -2.54 -53.41 -11.38
N CYS A 135 -3.77 -53.08 -11.80
CA CYS A 135 -4.77 -54.08 -12.19
C CYS A 135 -5.19 -53.98 -13.67
N HIS A 136 -4.66 -52.99 -14.39
CA HIS A 136 -4.90 -52.76 -15.82
C HIS A 136 -6.35 -52.44 -16.21
N GLU A 137 -7.24 -52.21 -15.24
CA GLU A 137 -8.59 -51.74 -15.50
C GLU A 137 -8.61 -50.27 -15.93
N GLU A 138 -9.48 -49.95 -16.89
CA GLU A 138 -9.73 -48.60 -17.38
C GLU A 138 -10.61 -47.85 -16.38
N LEU A 139 -10.17 -46.65 -16.01
CA LEU A 139 -10.84 -45.70 -15.14
C LEU A 139 -11.64 -44.73 -15.99
N LYS A 140 -12.97 -44.82 -15.97
CA LYS A 140 -13.85 -44.05 -16.87
C LYS A 140 -14.53 -42.89 -16.18
N LYS A 141 -14.89 -43.06 -14.91
CA LYS A 141 -15.71 -42.09 -14.16
C LYS A 141 -15.05 -41.73 -12.83
N GLU A 142 -14.78 -40.44 -12.66
CA GLU A 142 -14.34 -39.86 -11.38
C GLU A 142 -15.41 -40.09 -10.31
N ASP A 143 -14.96 -40.30 -9.06
CA ASP A 143 -15.74 -40.66 -7.87
C ASP A 143 -16.43 -42.04 -7.89
N VAL A 144 -16.36 -42.76 -9.01
CA VAL A 144 -16.85 -44.14 -9.13
C VAL A 144 -15.70 -45.11 -9.32
N ASP A 145 -14.90 -44.90 -10.37
CA ASP A 145 -13.77 -45.74 -10.69
C ASP A 145 -12.52 -45.24 -9.97
N TYR A 146 -12.27 -43.94 -9.95
CA TYR A 146 -11.11 -43.34 -9.28
C TYR A 146 -11.46 -42.06 -8.53
N ARG A 147 -10.61 -41.69 -7.57
CA ARG A 147 -10.68 -40.44 -6.83
C ARG A 147 -9.40 -39.65 -7.01
N LYS A 148 -9.51 -38.31 -7.09
CA LYS A 148 -8.34 -37.44 -6.93
C LYS A 148 -8.07 -37.26 -5.44
N ALA A 149 -7.11 -38.00 -4.92
CA ALA A 149 -6.75 -38.01 -3.50
C ALA A 149 -5.99 -36.76 -3.05
N GLY A 150 -5.45 -35.97 -3.98
CA GLY A 150 -4.78 -34.72 -3.66
C GLY A 150 -3.87 -34.19 -4.77
N VAL A 151 -3.02 -33.25 -4.39
CA VAL A 151 -1.93 -32.75 -5.23
C VAL A 151 -0.65 -33.48 -4.85
N TRP A 152 0.13 -33.87 -5.84
CA TRP A 152 1.46 -34.43 -5.66
C TRP A 152 2.47 -33.60 -6.43
N CYS A 153 3.58 -33.28 -5.80
CA CYS A 153 4.68 -32.53 -6.38
C CYS A 153 5.90 -33.43 -6.55
N SER A 154 6.61 -33.29 -7.66
CA SER A 154 7.90 -33.97 -7.89
C SER A 154 8.97 -32.95 -8.26
N CYS A 155 10.10 -32.97 -7.55
CA CYS A 155 11.22 -32.06 -7.81
C CYS A 155 12.13 -32.65 -8.90
N LYS A 156 12.46 -31.85 -9.92
CA LYS A 156 13.33 -32.30 -11.01
C LYS A 156 14.81 -32.33 -10.62
N ASP A 157 15.22 -31.54 -9.63
CA ASP A 157 16.61 -31.45 -9.21
C ASP A 157 17.03 -32.60 -8.28
N CYS A 158 16.17 -33.02 -7.35
CA CYS A 158 16.50 -34.07 -6.38
C CYS A 158 15.66 -35.36 -6.52
N GLY A 159 14.69 -35.38 -7.45
CA GLY A 159 13.83 -36.54 -7.72
C GLY A 159 12.82 -36.88 -6.61
N LYS A 160 12.85 -36.18 -5.48
CA LYS A 160 11.93 -36.42 -4.36
C LYS A 160 10.53 -35.92 -4.70
N SER A 161 9.54 -36.62 -4.16
CA SER A 161 8.14 -36.23 -4.26
C SER A 161 7.55 -35.92 -2.88
N PHE A 162 6.57 -35.02 -2.86
CA PHE A 162 5.94 -34.46 -1.66
C PHE A 162 4.57 -33.89 -2.02
N ASP A 163 3.70 -33.70 -1.04
CA ASP A 163 2.35 -33.17 -1.20
C ASP A 163 2.30 -31.64 -1.15
N ILE A 164 3.07 -31.02 -0.25
CA ILE A 164 3.04 -29.57 0.01
C ILE A 164 4.42 -28.94 -0.28
N PRO A 165 4.55 -28.04 -1.28
CA PRO A 165 5.77 -27.27 -1.48
C PRO A 165 5.96 -26.24 -0.36
N VAL A 166 7.21 -25.87 -0.10
CA VAL A 166 7.52 -24.74 0.77
C VAL A 166 7.51 -23.44 -0.02
N THR A 167 6.98 -22.37 0.55
CA THR A 167 6.98 -21.05 -0.09
C THR A 167 8.26 -20.29 0.23
N ALA A 168 8.82 -19.63 -0.78
CA ALA A 168 9.89 -18.67 -0.64
C ALA A 168 9.54 -17.37 -1.37
N HIS A 169 10.12 -16.26 -0.92
CA HIS A 169 10.06 -14.99 -1.62
C HIS A 169 11.21 -14.91 -2.63
N PHE A 170 10.96 -14.30 -3.78
CA PHE A 170 11.96 -14.00 -4.79
C PHE A 170 11.88 -12.53 -5.17
N CYS A 171 12.95 -11.79 -4.89
CA CYS A 171 13.10 -10.41 -5.30
C CYS A 171 13.39 -10.35 -6.80
N ARG A 172 12.59 -9.60 -7.55
CA ARG A 172 12.74 -9.42 -8.99
C ARG A 172 13.85 -8.44 -9.36
N ASP A 173 14.22 -7.55 -8.46
CA ASP A 173 15.25 -6.54 -8.71
C ASP A 173 16.64 -7.05 -8.27
N GLY A 174 16.75 -7.59 -7.04
CA GLY A 174 17.99 -8.13 -6.49
C GLY A 174 18.29 -9.59 -6.85
N HIS A 175 17.32 -10.32 -7.41
CA HIS A 175 17.41 -11.76 -7.70
C HIS A 175 17.71 -12.67 -6.50
N THR A 176 17.46 -12.18 -5.29
CA THR A 176 17.62 -12.91 -4.04
C THR A 176 16.39 -13.76 -3.73
N VAL A 177 16.61 -14.96 -3.19
CA VAL A 177 15.57 -15.81 -2.58
C VAL A 177 15.69 -15.70 -1.06
N PHE A 178 14.59 -15.48 -0.37
CA PHE A 178 14.55 -15.35 1.10
C PHE A 178 13.24 -15.94 1.67
N THR A 179 13.23 -16.29 2.96
CA THR A 179 12.05 -16.95 3.57
C THR A 179 11.08 -15.93 4.18
N PHE A 180 10.09 -16.41 4.94
CA PHE A 180 9.22 -15.56 5.73
C PHE A 180 9.99 -14.93 6.91
N GLU A 181 10.87 -15.69 7.55
CA GLU A 181 11.68 -15.25 8.68
C GLU A 181 12.64 -14.11 8.31
N ASP A 182 13.17 -14.14 7.08
CA ASP A 182 14.08 -13.11 6.56
C ASP A 182 13.36 -11.86 6.03
N ALA A 183 12.04 -11.94 5.81
CA ALA A 183 11.29 -10.91 5.12
C ALA A 183 11.17 -9.63 5.97
N VAL A 184 11.46 -8.48 5.36
CA VAL A 184 11.18 -7.18 5.99
C VAL A 184 9.73 -6.83 5.72
N ILE A 185 8.87 -7.01 6.73
CA ILE A 185 7.43 -6.72 6.63
C ILE A 185 7.16 -5.36 7.25
N LYS A 186 6.56 -4.45 6.47
CA LYS A 186 6.16 -3.12 6.93
C LYS A 186 4.65 -2.95 6.92
N ASP A 187 4.15 -2.26 7.94
CA ASP A 187 2.75 -1.86 8.02
C ASP A 187 2.49 -0.67 7.11
N VAL A 188 1.35 -0.71 6.42
CA VAL A 188 0.87 0.37 5.57
C VAL A 188 -0.46 0.83 6.13
N TYR A 189 -0.64 2.15 6.23
CA TYR A 189 -1.75 2.74 6.96
C TYR A 189 -2.63 3.60 6.04
N ALA A 190 -3.92 3.65 6.32
CA ALA A 190 -4.78 4.73 5.83
C ALA A 190 -4.94 5.76 6.94
N TYR A 191 -5.00 7.05 6.58
CA TYR A 191 -5.01 8.16 7.53
C TYR A 191 -6.28 8.98 7.40
N ARG A 192 -6.83 9.41 8.52
CA ARG A 192 -7.94 10.38 8.60
C ARG A 192 -7.58 11.51 9.53
N LEU A 193 -8.17 12.67 9.27
CA LEU A 193 -8.08 13.78 10.22
C LEU A 193 -8.94 13.46 11.45
N ARG A 194 -8.35 13.58 12.65
CA ARG A 194 -9.10 13.38 13.89
C ARG A 194 -10.22 14.41 14.03
N GLU A 195 -11.34 13.99 14.61
CA GLU A 195 -12.51 14.87 14.75
C GLU A 195 -12.21 16.10 15.62
N GLU A 196 -11.43 15.98 16.70
CA GLU A 196 -11.08 17.14 17.54
C GLU A 196 -10.26 18.18 16.78
N VAL A 197 -9.46 17.71 15.82
CA VAL A 197 -8.62 18.57 14.96
C VAL A 197 -9.45 19.16 13.83
N LYS A 198 -10.40 18.40 13.27
CA LYS A 198 -11.40 18.95 12.34
C LYS A 198 -12.14 20.10 12.99
N GLU A 199 -12.58 19.98 14.24
CA GLU A 199 -13.25 21.08 14.95
C GLU A 199 -12.33 22.29 15.16
N GLU A 200 -11.08 22.07 15.63
CA GLU A 200 -10.08 23.13 15.81
C GLU A 200 -9.77 23.88 14.49
N ALA A 201 -9.56 23.15 13.40
CA ALA A 201 -9.17 23.71 12.11
C ALA A 201 -10.36 24.23 11.29
N ALA A 202 -11.55 23.66 11.48
CA ALA A 202 -12.79 24.11 10.84
C ALA A 202 -13.13 25.53 11.27
N VAL A 203 -12.83 25.96 12.50
CA VAL A 203 -13.06 27.36 12.92
C VAL A 203 -12.30 28.35 12.03
N GLY A 204 -11.03 28.06 11.71
CA GLY A 204 -10.27 28.85 10.75
C GLY A 204 -10.86 28.75 9.34
N TRP A 205 -11.21 27.55 8.89
CA TRP A 205 -11.80 27.34 7.57
C TRP A 205 -13.18 28.01 7.37
N PHE A 206 -14.04 28.02 8.38
CA PHE A 206 -15.36 28.69 8.33
C PHE A 206 -15.21 30.19 8.10
N LEU A 207 -14.09 30.79 8.52
CA LEU A 207 -13.77 32.18 8.21
C LEU A 207 -13.16 32.32 6.81
N ILE A 208 -12.30 31.38 6.41
CA ILE A 208 -11.61 31.38 5.11
C ILE A 208 -12.58 31.16 3.94
N ALA A 209 -13.47 30.16 4.03
CA ALA A 209 -14.31 29.73 2.91
C ALA A 209 -15.22 30.83 2.36
N PRO A 210 -15.97 31.60 3.18
CA PRO A 210 -16.79 32.70 2.67
C PRO A 210 -15.96 33.81 2.01
N ILE A 211 -14.77 34.11 2.55
CA ILE A 211 -13.88 35.13 1.98
C ILE A 211 -13.33 34.63 0.63
N ARG A 212 -12.94 33.36 0.55
CA ARG A 212 -12.47 32.71 -0.68
C ARG A 212 -13.55 32.78 -1.75
N ASP A 213 -14.76 32.33 -1.43
CA ASP A 213 -15.87 32.27 -2.38
C ASP A 213 -16.28 33.67 -2.84
N PHE A 214 -16.33 34.65 -1.94
CA PHE A 214 -16.55 36.06 -2.28
C PHE A 214 -15.51 36.59 -3.27
N LEU A 215 -14.22 36.29 -3.06
CA LEU A 215 -13.16 36.72 -3.96
C LEU A 215 -13.28 36.06 -5.34
N VAL A 216 -13.57 34.75 -5.39
CA VAL A 216 -13.79 34.02 -6.64
C VAL A 216 -14.98 34.59 -7.42
N GLU A 217 -16.11 34.82 -6.76
CA GLU A 217 -17.31 35.44 -7.37
C GLU A 217 -17.02 36.83 -7.94
N ASN A 218 -16.05 37.55 -7.37
CA ASN A 218 -15.62 38.87 -7.83
C ASN A 218 -14.46 38.84 -8.85
N GLY A 219 -14.22 37.67 -9.44
CA GLY A 219 -13.29 37.46 -10.56
C GLY A 219 -11.82 37.41 -10.15
N PHE A 220 -11.51 37.02 -8.91
CA PHE A 220 -10.15 36.74 -8.49
C PHE A 220 -9.82 35.25 -8.69
N GLU A 221 -8.60 34.96 -9.12
CA GLU A 221 -8.00 33.64 -8.85
C GLU A 221 -7.56 33.63 -7.40
N VAL A 222 -7.90 32.58 -6.63
CA VAL A 222 -7.65 32.54 -5.19
C VAL A 222 -6.83 31.30 -4.82
N GLU A 223 -5.74 31.52 -4.08
CA GLU A 223 -4.93 30.48 -3.45
C GLU A 223 -5.16 30.52 -1.93
N SER A 224 -5.36 29.36 -1.30
CA SER A 224 -5.53 29.23 0.15
C SER A 224 -5.14 27.82 0.62
N PRO A 225 -4.16 27.67 1.53
CA PRO A 225 -3.21 28.71 1.97
C PRO A 225 -2.31 29.16 0.80
N ALA A 226 -1.86 30.41 0.83
CA ALA A 226 -1.00 30.99 -0.19
C ALA A 226 0.43 31.22 0.30
N PHE A 227 1.40 30.94 -0.57
CA PHE A 227 2.83 31.10 -0.27
C PHE A 227 3.48 32.07 -1.24
N LEU A 228 4.00 33.17 -0.71
CA LEU A 228 4.57 34.25 -1.52
C LEU A 228 6.02 34.54 -1.12
N LYS A 229 6.87 34.70 -2.13
CA LYS A 229 8.27 35.07 -1.92
C LYS A 229 8.40 36.60 -1.83
N GLY A 230 8.84 37.10 -0.69
CA GLY A 230 9.09 38.51 -0.45
C GLY A 230 10.30 39.02 -1.24
N LYS A 231 10.44 40.35 -1.34
CA LYS A 231 11.59 41.00 -2.00
C LYS A 231 12.94 40.66 -1.34
N SER A 232 12.92 40.30 -0.06
CA SER A 232 14.09 39.80 0.69
C SER A 232 14.48 38.37 0.32
N GLY A 233 13.68 37.68 -0.49
CA GLY A 233 13.84 36.26 -0.80
C GLY A 233 13.22 35.31 0.22
N ALA A 234 12.69 35.82 1.34
CA ALA A 234 11.99 35.01 2.34
C ALA A 234 10.62 34.54 1.82
N ASN A 235 10.22 33.31 2.12
CA ASN A 235 8.87 32.82 1.85
C ASN A 235 7.94 33.18 3.01
N HIS A 236 6.83 33.81 2.69
CA HIS A 236 5.75 34.16 3.61
C HIS A 236 4.52 33.33 3.29
N MET A 237 3.75 33.01 4.32
CA MET A 237 2.50 32.27 4.24
C MET A 237 1.36 33.19 4.63
N PHE A 238 0.24 33.10 3.91
CA PHE A 238 -0.99 33.83 4.17
C PHE A 238 -2.16 32.86 4.06
N ASP A 239 -3.21 33.06 4.85
CA ASP A 239 -4.42 32.23 4.77
C ASP A 239 -5.08 32.30 3.39
N ILE A 240 -5.10 33.47 2.75
CA ILE A 240 -5.68 33.67 1.42
C ILE A 240 -4.81 34.63 0.60
N ALA A 241 -4.57 34.31 -0.67
CA ALA A 241 -4.11 35.28 -1.68
C ALA A 241 -5.07 35.32 -2.86
N GLY A 242 -5.50 36.52 -3.24
CA GLY A 242 -6.31 36.79 -4.42
C GLY A 242 -5.50 37.51 -5.50
N TYR A 243 -5.65 37.06 -6.75
CA TYR A 243 -5.00 37.64 -7.94
C TYR A 243 -6.05 38.17 -8.90
N LYS A 244 -5.88 39.41 -9.38
CA LYS A 244 -6.80 40.05 -10.33
C LYS A 244 -6.03 40.59 -11.53
N GLY A 245 -6.15 39.92 -12.68
CA GLY A 245 -5.40 40.25 -13.88
C GLY A 245 -4.01 39.59 -13.91
N THR A 246 -2.94 40.37 -13.80
CA THR A 246 -1.56 39.83 -13.81
C THR A 246 -1.13 39.37 -12.41
N LYS A 247 -0.29 38.32 -12.33
CA LYS A 247 0.25 37.78 -11.06
C LYS A 247 1.11 38.78 -10.24
N GLU A 248 1.34 39.99 -10.75
CA GLU A 248 2.11 41.04 -10.05
C GLU A 248 1.30 41.80 -9.00
N LYS A 249 -0.04 41.80 -9.09
CA LYS A 249 -0.93 42.43 -8.11
C LYS A 249 -1.66 41.35 -7.31
N VAL A 250 -1.11 41.08 -6.12
CA VAL A 250 -1.67 40.12 -5.17
C VAL A 250 -2.25 40.85 -3.96
N THR A 251 -3.46 40.46 -3.55
CA THR A 251 -4.06 40.84 -2.27
C THR A 251 -3.94 39.65 -1.34
N VAL A 252 -3.37 39.85 -0.15
CA VAL A 252 -3.20 38.80 0.85
C VAL A 252 -4.06 39.08 2.08
N ILE A 253 -4.61 38.03 2.67
CA ILE A 253 -5.44 38.09 3.88
C ILE A 253 -4.90 37.05 4.84
N ASP A 254 -4.74 37.47 6.10
CA ASP A 254 -4.32 36.62 7.21
C ASP A 254 -5.34 36.81 8.33
N LEU A 255 -5.89 35.71 8.83
CA LEU A 255 -6.98 35.67 9.79
C LEU A 255 -6.42 35.32 11.16
N ALA A 256 -6.23 36.35 11.97
CA ALA A 256 -5.87 36.16 13.37
C ALA A 256 -7.12 35.86 14.21
N THR A 257 -7.18 34.67 14.81
CA THR A 257 -8.15 34.35 15.87
C THR A 257 -7.51 34.61 17.24
N SER A 258 -8.14 35.45 18.07
CA SER A 258 -7.72 35.77 19.44
C SER A 258 -8.07 34.68 20.46
#